data_AF-A0A845R7E8-F1
#
_entry.id   AF-A0A845R7E8-F1
#
_cell.length_a   1.000
_cell.length_b   1.000
_cell.length_c   1.000
_cell.angle_alpha   90.00
_cell.angle_beta   90.00
_cell.angle_gamma   90.00
#
_symmetry.space_group_name_H-M   'P 1'
#
loop_
_entity.id
_entity.type
_entity.pdbx_description
1 polymer ?
#
loop_
_entity_poly.entity_id
_entity_poly.type
_entity_poly.pdbx_seq_one_letter_code
_entity_poly.pdbx_strand_id
1 'polypeptide(L)'
;MSEKGTVYFFTGLAGAGKTTIGGLFYQRLKDLRPDAVLIDGDQTRTQVGHSAPDGTVLREDCYTTAARKSGALSAFRRCRDLADEGRDVVICSIAMYTEVRAWNRENIGNYQEIYLKVTRETLYRRDQKKLYSSRAKNVVGVDLPWDEPGHSSVVIQNDGQETPEEIVDRLVEFFGLEKR
;
A
#
# COMPACT_ATOMS: atom_id res chain seq x y z
N MET A 1 -6.08 -23.22 18.19
CA MET A 1 -5.33 -22.04 17.72
C MET A 1 -6.36 -21.09 17.14
N SER A 2 -6.36 -19.82 17.53
CA SER A 2 -7.21 -18.80 16.89
C SER A 2 -6.87 -18.71 15.40
N GLU A 3 -7.87 -18.44 14.58
CA GLU A 3 -7.65 -18.19 13.15
C GLU A 3 -6.80 -16.93 12.99
N LYS A 4 -5.76 -16.98 12.14
CA LYS A 4 -4.91 -15.82 11.88
C LYS A 4 -5.65 -14.82 11.00
N GLY A 5 -5.45 -13.53 11.25
CA GLY A 5 -5.90 -12.45 10.39
C GLY A 5 -5.14 -12.42 9.07
N THR A 6 -5.64 -11.63 8.12
CA THR A 6 -5.13 -11.46 6.76
C THR A 6 -4.50 -10.09 6.59
N VAL A 7 -3.33 -10.04 5.96
CA VAL A 7 -2.66 -8.78 5.60
C VAL A 7 -2.91 -8.49 4.12
N TYR A 8 -3.72 -7.47 3.84
CA TYR A 8 -3.99 -6.93 2.52
C TYR A 8 -3.03 -5.79 2.22
N PHE A 9 -2.02 -6.04 1.40
CA PHE A 9 -1.01 -5.07 1.03
C PHE A 9 -1.30 -4.43 -0.33
N PHE A 10 -1.71 -3.16 -0.29
CA PHE A 10 -1.89 -2.32 -1.47
C PHE A 10 -0.58 -1.63 -1.84
N THR A 11 -0.02 -2.03 -2.98
CA THR A 11 1.25 -1.53 -3.53
C THR A 11 1.07 -0.86 -4.89
N GLY A 12 2.03 -0.02 -5.27
CA GLY A 12 2.00 0.79 -6.50
C GLY A 12 2.71 2.13 -6.32
N LEU A 13 3.02 2.79 -7.44
CA LEU A 13 3.73 4.09 -7.45
C LEU A 13 2.92 5.20 -6.75
N ALA A 14 3.57 6.33 -6.44
CA ALA A 14 2.86 7.51 -5.92
C ALA A 14 1.73 7.92 -6.90
N GLY A 15 0.56 8.33 -6.41
CA GLY A 15 -0.59 8.62 -7.29
C GLY A 15 -1.30 7.40 -7.91
N ALA A 16 -0.87 6.17 -7.61
CA ALA A 16 -1.53 4.95 -8.12
C ALA A 16 -2.91 4.66 -7.49
N GLY A 17 -3.34 5.44 -6.49
CA GLY A 17 -4.65 5.27 -5.83
C GLY A 17 -4.66 4.36 -4.60
N LYS A 18 -3.49 3.98 -4.04
CA LYS A 18 -3.37 3.09 -2.86
C LYS A 18 -4.22 3.54 -1.67
N THR A 19 -4.03 4.78 -1.21
CA THR A 19 -4.75 5.33 -0.06
C THR A 19 -6.26 5.38 -0.30
N THR A 20 -6.69 5.70 -1.52
CA THR A 20 -8.11 5.74 -1.89
C THR A 20 -8.73 4.33 -1.91
N ILE A 21 -8.20 3.43 -2.72
CA ILE A 21 -8.76 2.08 -2.90
C ILE A 21 -8.59 1.26 -1.62
N GLY A 22 -7.40 1.27 -1.01
CA GLY A 22 -7.14 0.57 0.25
C GLY A 22 -7.93 1.15 1.42
N GLY A 23 -8.17 2.47 1.46
CA GLY A 23 -9.03 3.10 2.46
C GLY A 23 -10.49 2.67 2.32
N LEU A 24 -11.03 2.66 1.10
CA LEU A 24 -12.40 2.18 0.83
C LEU A 24 -12.54 0.68 1.12
N PHE A 25 -11.57 -0.14 0.70
CA PHE A 25 -11.51 -1.56 1.04
C PHE A 25 -11.49 -1.78 2.56
N TYR A 26 -10.70 -0.99 3.28
CA TYR A 26 -10.67 -1.02 4.74
C TYR A 26 -12.04 -0.71 5.36
N GLN A 27 -12.79 0.28 4.87
CA GLN A 27 -14.13 0.56 5.39
C GLN A 27 -15.07 -0.64 5.23
N ARG A 28 -15.09 -1.27 4.05
CA ARG A 28 -15.89 -2.49 3.80
C ARG A 28 -15.46 -3.63 4.72
N LEU A 29 -14.16 -3.82 4.89
CA LEU A 29 -13.62 -4.84 5.78
C LEU A 29 -13.97 -4.57 7.25
N LYS A 30 -13.92 -3.31 7.70
CA LYS A 30 -14.20 -2.90 9.08
C LYS A 30 -15.64 -3.21 9.50
N ASP A 31 -16.59 -3.11 8.56
CA ASP A 31 -18.00 -3.48 8.79
C ASP A 31 -18.18 -4.98 9.08
N LEU A 32 -17.26 -5.83 8.59
CA LEU A 32 -17.27 -7.28 8.77
C LEU A 32 -16.35 -7.73 9.91
N ARG A 33 -15.27 -6.99 10.12
CA ARG A 33 -14.16 -7.27 11.03
C ARG A 33 -13.88 -6.01 11.87
N PRO A 34 -14.66 -5.79 12.94
CA PRO A 34 -14.61 -4.55 13.72
C PRO A 34 -13.25 -4.23 14.34
N ASP A 35 -12.34 -5.20 14.43
CA ASP A 35 -10.99 -5.07 14.97
C ASP A 35 -9.91 -4.82 13.90
N ALA A 36 -10.29 -4.79 12.61
CA ALA A 36 -9.38 -4.58 11.48
C ALA A 36 -8.61 -3.26 11.59
N VAL A 37 -7.36 -3.25 11.10
CA VAL A 37 -6.41 -2.13 11.21
C VAL A 37 -6.03 -1.60 9.83
N LEU A 38 -5.98 -0.27 9.70
CA LEU A 38 -5.39 0.41 8.53
C LEU A 38 -4.02 0.97 8.90
N ILE A 39 -3.01 0.68 8.06
CA ILE A 39 -1.66 1.27 8.12
C ILE A 39 -1.40 1.96 6.78
N ASP A 40 -1.48 3.29 6.75
CA ASP A 40 -1.15 4.07 5.55
C ASP A 40 0.21 4.77 5.71
N GLY A 41 1.11 4.54 4.76
CA GLY A 41 2.47 5.06 4.80
C GLY A 41 2.56 6.57 4.63
N ASP A 42 1.62 7.21 3.93
CA ASP A 42 1.58 8.67 3.79
C ASP A 42 1.07 9.31 5.09
N GLN A 43 0.03 8.74 5.71
CA GLN A 43 -0.46 9.19 7.00
C GLN A 43 0.60 9.05 8.09
N THR A 44 1.24 7.88 8.16
CA THR A 44 2.31 7.60 9.13
C THR A 44 3.44 8.62 9.01
N ARG A 45 3.95 8.86 7.79
CA ARG A 45 5.04 9.80 7.54
C ARG A 45 4.68 11.25 7.88
N THR A 46 3.43 11.63 7.66
CA THR A 46 2.94 12.95 8.03
C THR A 46 2.87 13.10 9.55
N GLN A 47 2.37 12.09 10.27
CA GLN A 47 2.27 12.10 11.74
C GLN A 47 3.63 12.20 12.44
N VAL A 48 4.65 11.55 11.90
CA VAL A 48 6.03 11.59 12.45
C VAL A 48 6.87 12.75 11.90
N GLY A 49 6.29 13.64 11.08
CA GLY A 49 6.97 14.82 10.56
C GLY A 49 8.03 14.55 9.48
N HIS A 50 7.97 13.39 8.81
CA HIS A 50 8.88 13.08 7.69
C HIS A 50 8.45 13.76 6.39
N SER A 51 7.16 14.06 6.22
CA SER A 51 6.61 14.82 5.10
C SER A 51 5.44 15.69 5.51
N ALA A 52 5.18 16.74 4.73
CA ALA A 52 3.96 17.50 4.81
C ALA A 52 2.79 16.76 4.10
N PRO A 53 1.52 17.14 4.38
CA PRO A 53 0.35 16.51 3.75
C PRO A 53 0.34 16.57 2.21
N ASP A 54 0.98 17.59 1.63
CA ASP A 54 1.11 17.77 0.18
C ASP A 54 2.19 16.87 -0.46
N GLY A 55 2.90 16.08 0.34
CA GLY A 55 3.98 15.20 -0.12
C GLY A 55 5.38 15.82 -0.06
N THR A 56 5.50 17.09 0.36
CA THR A 56 6.81 17.73 0.55
C THR A 56 7.64 16.95 1.56
N VAL A 57 8.85 16.53 1.17
CA VAL A 57 9.78 15.82 2.04
C VAL A 57 10.39 16.80 3.04
N LEU A 58 10.21 16.54 4.33
CA LEU A 58 10.76 17.37 5.42
C LEU A 58 12.04 16.79 6.01
N ARG A 59 12.30 15.50 5.76
CA ARG A 59 13.44 14.72 6.28
C ARG A 59 14.01 13.84 5.16
N GLU A 60 14.99 14.34 4.42
CA GLU A 60 15.55 13.64 3.25
C GLU A 60 16.25 12.32 3.61
N ASP A 61 16.89 12.25 4.77
CA ASP A 61 17.55 11.05 5.32
C ASP A 61 16.57 9.88 5.47
N CYS A 62 15.33 10.18 5.84
CA CYS A 62 14.22 9.23 5.96
C CYS A 62 13.65 8.75 4.60
N TYR A 63 14.10 9.34 3.49
CA TYR A 63 13.61 9.07 2.14
C TYR A 63 14.61 8.32 1.25
N THR A 64 15.80 8.01 1.77
CA THR A 64 16.77 7.13 1.11
C THR A 64 16.18 5.74 0.86
N THR A 65 16.71 5.01 -0.13
CA THR A 65 16.29 3.63 -0.41
C THR A 65 16.45 2.72 0.82
N ALA A 66 17.56 2.85 1.55
CA ALA A 66 17.80 2.09 2.77
C ALA A 66 16.79 2.39 3.89
N ALA A 67 16.51 3.69 4.14
CA ALA A 67 15.52 4.09 5.14
C ALA A 67 14.11 3.61 4.77
N ARG A 68 13.72 3.69 3.49
CA ARG A 68 12.42 3.19 3.02
C ARG A 68 12.27 1.69 3.14
N LYS A 69 13.32 0.93 2.81
CA LYS A 69 13.36 -0.53 3.00
C LYS A 69 13.22 -0.92 4.46
N SER A 70 14.01 -0.31 5.34
CA SER A 70 13.95 -0.54 6.79
C SER A 70 12.59 -0.17 7.39
N GLY A 71 12.03 0.97 6.99
CA GLY A 71 10.69 1.40 7.40
C GLY A 71 9.60 0.44 6.92
N ALA A 72 9.70 -0.05 5.68
CA ALA A 72 8.76 -1.04 5.15
C ALA A 72 8.82 -2.37 5.92
N LEU A 73 10.01 -2.92 6.18
CA LEU A 73 10.17 -4.14 6.98
C LEU A 73 9.61 -3.99 8.39
N SER A 74 9.86 -2.84 9.04
CA SER A 74 9.30 -2.55 10.36
C SER A 74 7.76 -2.52 10.34
N ALA A 75 7.17 -1.90 9.32
CA ALA A 75 5.72 -1.86 9.16
C ALA A 75 5.13 -3.27 8.92
N PHE A 76 5.78 -4.11 8.10
CA PHE A 76 5.29 -5.46 7.84
C PHE A 76 5.48 -6.42 9.02
N ARG A 77 6.51 -6.25 9.85
CA ARG A 77 6.61 -6.95 11.13
C ARG A 77 5.42 -6.64 12.03
N ARG A 78 5.04 -5.36 12.13
CA ARG A 78 3.83 -4.96 12.86
C ARG A 78 2.56 -5.58 12.24
N CYS A 79 2.45 -5.63 10.90
CA CYS A 79 1.33 -6.29 10.23
C CYS A 79 1.25 -7.78 10.57
N ARG A 80 2.40 -8.47 10.57
CA ARG A 80 2.50 -9.87 10.97
C ARG A 80 2.01 -10.08 12.39
N ASP A 81 2.51 -9.29 13.34
CA ASP A 81 2.16 -9.44 14.75
C ASP A 81 0.64 -9.24 14.97
N LEU A 82 0.04 -8.24 14.32
CA LEU A 82 -1.41 -8.02 14.34
C LEU A 82 -2.21 -9.17 13.70
N ALA A 83 -1.72 -9.71 12.59
CA ALA A 83 -2.35 -10.85 11.92
C ALA A 83 -2.24 -12.14 12.77
N ASP A 84 -1.12 -12.34 13.47
CA ASP A 84 -0.94 -13.44 14.41
C ASP A 84 -1.87 -13.34 15.62
N GLU A 85 -2.27 -12.12 16.01
CA GLU A 85 -3.34 -11.85 16.99
C GLU A 85 -4.76 -12.10 16.44
N GLY A 86 -4.91 -12.44 15.16
CA GLY A 86 -6.20 -12.71 14.52
C GLY A 86 -6.82 -11.51 13.81
N ARG A 87 -6.13 -10.37 13.73
CA ARG A 87 -6.68 -9.12 13.20
C ARG A 87 -6.37 -8.97 11.71
N ASP A 88 -7.37 -8.62 10.93
CA ASP A 88 -7.14 -8.26 9.53
C ASP A 88 -6.46 -6.88 9.43
N VAL A 89 -5.49 -6.75 8.53
CA VAL A 89 -4.68 -5.54 8.35
C VAL A 89 -4.73 -5.11 6.89
N VAL A 90 -5.07 -3.86 6.64
CA VAL A 90 -4.90 -3.21 5.35
C VAL A 90 -3.67 -2.31 5.44
N ILE A 91 -2.67 -2.54 4.60
CA ILE A 91 -1.47 -1.70 4.53
C ILE A 91 -1.33 -1.05 3.15
N CYS A 92 -1.26 0.28 3.13
CA CYS A 92 -1.07 1.08 1.93
C CYS A 92 0.35 1.64 1.91
N SER A 93 1.22 1.10 1.05
CA SER A 93 2.62 1.55 0.96
C SER A 93 3.17 1.34 -0.44
N ILE A 94 4.17 2.12 -0.84
CA ILE A 94 4.90 1.81 -2.09
C ILE A 94 5.61 0.47 -1.88
N ALA A 95 6.62 0.39 -1.01
CA ALA A 95 7.32 -0.84 -0.61
C ALA A 95 7.59 -1.86 -1.75
N MET A 96 7.83 -1.37 -2.97
CA MET A 96 8.09 -2.19 -4.16
C MET A 96 9.56 -2.59 -4.23
N TYR A 97 9.99 -3.32 -3.19
CA TYR A 97 11.34 -3.87 -3.07
C TYR A 97 11.22 -5.39 -2.99
N THR A 98 11.96 -6.09 -3.85
CA THR A 98 11.88 -7.56 -3.98
C THR A 98 12.17 -8.26 -2.65
N GLU A 99 13.21 -7.83 -1.93
CA GLU A 99 13.57 -8.37 -0.62
C GLU A 99 12.48 -8.19 0.44
N VAL A 100 11.75 -7.06 0.41
CA VAL A 100 10.66 -6.77 1.37
C VAL A 100 9.47 -7.68 1.08
N ARG A 101 9.07 -7.80 -0.19
CA ARG A 101 7.98 -8.68 -0.59
C ARG A 101 8.32 -10.16 -0.36
N ALA A 102 9.57 -10.56 -0.59
CA ALA A 102 10.04 -11.92 -0.33
C ALA A 102 9.92 -12.25 1.17
N TRP A 103 10.42 -11.35 2.03
CA TRP A 103 10.29 -11.48 3.47
C TRP A 103 8.81 -11.58 3.90
N ASN A 104 7.95 -10.72 3.36
CA ASN A 104 6.51 -10.74 3.67
C ASN A 104 5.87 -12.10 3.37
N ARG A 105 6.11 -12.65 2.18
CA ARG A 105 5.54 -13.95 1.76
C ARG A 105 6.04 -15.12 2.61
N GLU A 106 7.29 -15.06 3.04
CA GLU A 106 7.89 -16.09 3.88
C GLU A 106 7.39 -16.01 5.34
N ASN A 107 7.06 -14.81 5.84
CA ASN A 107 6.85 -14.56 7.27
C ASN A 107 5.39 -14.25 7.65
N ILE A 108 4.51 -13.98 6.70
CA ILE A 108 3.10 -13.64 6.93
C ILE A 108 2.23 -14.72 6.30
N GLY A 109 1.49 -15.47 7.12
CA GLY A 109 0.69 -16.62 6.67
C GLY A 109 -0.40 -16.25 5.66
N ASN A 110 -1.31 -15.35 6.04
CA ASN A 110 -2.41 -14.88 5.19
C ASN A 110 -2.02 -13.55 4.52
N TYR A 111 -1.02 -13.58 3.64
CA TYR A 111 -0.54 -12.40 2.93
C TYR A 111 -1.18 -12.27 1.54
N GLN A 112 -1.89 -11.16 1.32
CA GLN A 112 -2.50 -10.82 0.05
C GLN A 112 -1.87 -9.57 -0.53
N GLU A 113 -1.19 -9.71 -1.67
CA GLU A 113 -0.57 -8.58 -2.35
C GLU A 113 -1.47 -8.07 -3.48
N ILE A 114 -1.84 -6.81 -3.41
CA ILE A 114 -2.70 -6.11 -4.38
C ILE A 114 -1.87 -5.02 -5.05
N TYR A 115 -1.49 -5.26 -6.31
CA TYR A 115 -0.72 -4.29 -7.09
C TYR A 115 -1.62 -3.39 -7.92
N LEU A 116 -1.63 -2.10 -7.58
CA LEU A 116 -2.24 -1.05 -8.38
C LEU A 116 -1.25 -0.58 -9.45
N LYS A 117 -1.40 -1.14 -10.64
CA LYS A 117 -0.60 -0.79 -11.82
C LYS A 117 -1.24 0.39 -12.53
N VAL A 118 -0.44 1.43 -12.78
CA VAL A 118 -0.87 2.66 -13.44
C VAL A 118 0.19 3.08 -14.44
N THR A 119 -0.23 3.47 -15.63
CA THR A 119 0.71 3.96 -16.66
C THR A 119 1.39 5.24 -16.21
N ARG A 120 2.63 5.45 -16.70
CA ARG A 120 3.35 6.70 -16.44
C ARG A 120 2.53 7.92 -16.88
N GLU A 121 1.91 7.87 -18.06
CA GLU A 121 1.07 8.97 -18.56
C GLU A 121 -0.02 9.36 -17.56
N THR A 122 -0.76 8.37 -17.03
CA THR A 122 -1.78 8.65 -16.02
C THR A 122 -1.19 9.21 -14.73
N LEU A 123 -0.05 8.71 -14.25
CA LEU A 123 0.60 9.24 -13.04
C LEU A 123 1.00 10.71 -13.19
N TYR A 124 1.58 11.07 -14.34
CA TYR A 124 1.95 12.44 -14.68
C TYR A 124 0.72 13.33 -14.87
N ARG A 125 -0.37 12.81 -15.44
CA ARG A 125 -1.63 13.55 -15.58
C ARG A 125 -2.28 13.81 -14.22
N ARG A 126 -2.25 12.83 -13.30
CA ARG A 126 -2.85 12.93 -11.97
C ARG A 126 -2.08 13.88 -11.06
N ASP A 127 -0.73 13.77 -11.06
CA ASP A 127 0.25 14.57 -10.31
C ASP A 127 -0.23 15.16 -8.97
N GLN A 128 -0.96 14.36 -8.18
CA GLN A 128 -1.75 14.84 -7.05
C GLN A 128 -0.92 15.54 -5.95
N LYS A 129 0.38 15.24 -5.90
CA LYS A 129 1.34 15.76 -4.93
C LYS A 129 2.43 16.62 -5.57
N LYS A 130 2.24 16.99 -6.85
CA LYS A 130 3.24 17.67 -7.68
C LYS A 130 4.59 16.93 -7.74
N LEU A 131 4.63 15.64 -7.40
CA LEU A 131 5.87 14.86 -7.30
C LEU A 131 6.48 14.58 -8.68
N TYR A 132 5.66 14.58 -9.72
CA TYR A 132 6.10 14.29 -11.10
C TYR A 132 6.47 15.57 -11.85
N SER A 133 5.81 16.70 -11.56
CA SER A 133 6.14 18.00 -12.15
C SER A 133 7.20 18.80 -11.39
N SER A 134 7.30 18.62 -10.07
CA SER A 134 8.38 19.22 -9.29
C SER A 134 9.65 18.40 -9.51
N ARG A 135 10.81 19.05 -9.60
CA ARG A 135 12.13 18.37 -9.65
C ARG A 135 12.49 17.72 -8.30
N ALA A 136 11.51 17.14 -7.60
CA ALA A 136 11.68 16.47 -6.34
C ALA A 136 12.66 15.31 -6.51
N LYS A 137 13.58 15.20 -5.55
CA LYS A 137 14.52 14.08 -5.48
C LYS A 137 13.92 12.97 -4.60
N ASN A 138 14.44 11.77 -4.76
CA ASN A 138 14.07 10.56 -4.05
C ASN A 138 12.60 10.12 -4.28
N VAL A 139 12.09 10.27 -5.49
CA VAL A 139 10.77 9.82 -5.92
C VAL A 139 10.87 8.47 -6.63
N VAL A 140 10.19 7.46 -6.06
CA VAL A 140 10.13 6.11 -6.65
C VAL A 140 9.44 6.16 -8.00
N GLY A 141 10.11 5.67 -9.04
CA GLY A 141 9.60 5.68 -10.41
C GLY A 141 9.92 6.92 -11.23
N VAL A 142 10.60 7.91 -10.63
CA VAL A 142 11.16 9.09 -11.32
C VAL A 142 12.68 9.01 -11.29
N ASP A 143 13.30 9.20 -10.12
CA ASP A 143 14.75 9.18 -9.94
C ASP A 143 15.25 8.01 -9.08
N LEU A 144 14.36 7.31 -8.36
CA LEU A 144 14.68 6.05 -7.69
C LEU A 144 14.09 4.84 -8.43
N PRO A 145 14.85 3.74 -8.55
CA PRO A 145 14.35 2.51 -9.15
C PRO A 145 13.25 1.89 -8.28
N TRP A 146 12.43 1.05 -8.90
CA TRP A 146 11.46 0.21 -8.21
C TRP A 146 11.45 -1.18 -8.83
N ASP A 147 11.16 -2.17 -8.00
CA ASP A 147 11.01 -3.53 -8.46
C ASP A 147 9.53 -3.77 -8.74
N GLU A 148 9.11 -3.72 -10.00
CA GLU A 148 7.72 -3.98 -10.35
C GLU A 148 7.29 -5.39 -9.85
N PRO A 149 6.16 -5.51 -9.13
CA PRO A 149 5.69 -6.81 -8.65
C PRO A 149 5.43 -7.80 -9.78
N GLY A 150 6.08 -8.98 -9.73
CA GLY A 150 5.90 -10.05 -10.72
C GLY A 150 4.84 -11.09 -10.36
N HIS A 151 4.47 -11.22 -9.08
CA HIS A 151 3.61 -12.29 -8.57
C HIS A 151 2.65 -11.80 -7.48
N SER A 152 1.81 -10.80 -7.77
CA SER A 152 0.79 -10.32 -6.83
C SER A 152 -0.44 -11.22 -6.82
N SER A 153 -1.15 -11.31 -5.69
CA SER A 153 -2.43 -12.04 -5.60
C SER A 153 -3.46 -11.44 -6.56
N VAL A 154 -3.47 -10.10 -6.66
CA VAL A 154 -4.32 -9.35 -7.59
C VAL A 154 -3.49 -8.24 -8.23
N VAL A 155 -3.66 -8.04 -9.53
CA VAL A 155 -3.17 -6.86 -10.25
C VAL A 155 -4.37 -6.07 -10.77
N ILE A 156 -4.39 -4.77 -10.48
CA ILE A 156 -5.47 -3.86 -10.88
C ILE A 156 -4.85 -2.80 -11.79
N GLN A 157 -5.33 -2.70 -13.03
CA GLN A 157 -5.04 -1.54 -13.87
C GLN A 157 -5.91 -0.38 -13.38
N ASN A 158 -5.29 0.72 -12.95
CA ASN A 158 -6.01 1.86 -12.39
C ASN A 158 -5.70 3.15 -13.17
N ASP A 159 -5.97 3.13 -14.48
CA ASP A 159 -5.82 4.28 -15.36
C ASP A 159 -7.12 5.09 -15.54
N GLY A 160 -8.20 4.69 -14.85
CA GLY A 160 -9.51 5.35 -14.85
C GLY A 160 -10.61 4.60 -15.60
N GLN A 161 -10.41 3.31 -15.88
CA GLN A 161 -11.41 2.45 -16.52
C GLN A 161 -12.53 2.03 -15.57
N GLU A 162 -12.23 1.91 -14.28
CA GLU A 162 -13.15 1.57 -13.20
C GLU A 162 -13.10 2.68 -12.15
N THR A 163 -14.22 2.95 -11.48
CA THR A 163 -14.28 3.77 -10.27
C THR A 163 -13.60 3.05 -9.10
N PRO A 164 -13.09 3.80 -8.09
CA PRO A 164 -12.53 3.18 -6.88
C PRO A 164 -13.51 2.22 -6.19
N GLU A 165 -14.80 2.53 -6.19
CA GLU A 165 -15.86 1.72 -5.60
C GLU A 165 -16.04 0.39 -6.33
N GLU A 166 -16.09 0.40 -7.66
CA GLU A 166 -16.17 -0.82 -8.49
C GLU A 166 -14.96 -1.74 -8.26
N ILE A 167 -13.75 -1.15 -8.16
CA ILE A 167 -12.53 -1.90 -7.85
C ILE A 167 -12.65 -2.57 -6.48
N VAL A 168 -13.16 -1.86 -5.47
CA VAL A 168 -13.31 -2.39 -4.12
C VAL A 168 -14.36 -3.49 -4.05
N ASP A 169 -15.49 -3.33 -4.72
CA ASP A 169 -16.55 -4.34 -4.75
C ASP A 169 -16.02 -5.64 -5.36
N ARG A 170 -15.26 -5.56 -6.46
CA ARG A 170 -14.58 -6.72 -7.06
C ARG A 170 -13.53 -7.35 -6.16
N LEU A 171 -12.78 -6.56 -5.38
CA LEU A 171 -11.82 -7.09 -4.41
C LEU A 171 -12.50 -7.81 -3.25
N VAL A 172 -13.62 -7.26 -2.75
CA VAL A 172 -14.43 -7.87 -1.70
C VAL A 172 -14.98 -9.23 -2.15
N GLU A 173 -15.53 -9.29 -3.36
CA GLU A 173 -15.99 -10.55 -3.97
C GLU A 173 -14.83 -11.54 -4.15
N PHE A 174 -13.70 -11.09 -4.72
CA PHE A 174 -12.53 -11.93 -4.96
C PHE A 174 -11.97 -12.58 -3.68
N PHE A 175 -11.99 -11.85 -2.56
CA PHE A 175 -11.55 -12.37 -1.27
C PHE A 175 -12.66 -13.05 -0.46
N GLY A 176 -13.87 -13.16 -1.00
CA GLY A 176 -15.02 -13.79 -0.33
C GLY A 176 -15.46 -13.06 0.94
N LEU A 177 -15.31 -11.73 0.96
CA LEU A 177 -15.61 -10.87 2.12
C LEU A 177 -17.07 -10.38 2.09
N GLU A 178 -18.03 -11.26 1.85
CA GLU A 178 -19.44 -10.89 1.78
C GLU A 178 -20.13 -11.03 3.15
N LYS A 179 -21.13 -10.18 3.41
CA LYS A 179 -22.02 -10.37 4.56
C LYS A 179 -22.83 -11.64 4.32
N ARG A 180 -22.55 -12.69 5.11
CA ARG A 180 -23.42 -13.86 5.20
C ARG A 180 -24.79 -13.49 5.77
#